data_AF-A0A0K8T2T7-F1
#
_entry.id   AF-A0A0K8T2T7-F1
#
_cell.length_a   1.000
_cell.length_b   1.000
_cell.length_c   1.000
_cell.angle_alpha   90.00
_cell.angle_beta   90.00
_cell.angle_gamma   90.00
#
_symmetry.space_group_name_H-M   'P 1'
#
loop_
_entity.id
_entity.type
_entity.pdbx_description
1 polymer ?
#
loop_
_entity_poly.entity_id
_entity_poly.type
_entity_poly.pdbx_seq_one_letter_code
_entity_poly.pdbx_strand_id
1 'polypeptide(L)'
;EVTHFCLPGLMDCLKVSARYMHEAFEYFEETLANRYPYPCYKQVFVDEADVPIHAYATMSILSTNLLHSSPIVDQTYITRTAMAQAVAEQFFGCFISMQNWSDAWLP
;
A
#
# COMPACT_ATOMS: atom_id res chain seq x y z
N GLU A 1 -1.56 -12.82 5.57
CA GLU A 1 -1.04 -13.26 4.25
C GLU A 1 -1.07 -12.09 3.26
N VAL A 2 0.03 -11.86 2.53
CA VAL A 2 0.16 -10.74 1.56
C VAL A 2 0.10 -11.29 0.14
N THR A 3 -0.78 -10.74 -0.68
CA THR A 3 -0.97 -11.17 -2.08
C THR A 3 -0.93 -9.96 -3.01
N HIS A 4 -0.31 -10.12 -4.18
CA HIS A 4 -0.14 -9.07 -5.16
C HIS A 4 -0.71 -9.48 -6.51
N PHE A 5 -1.37 -8.53 -7.17
CA PHE A 5 -1.98 -8.69 -8.49
C PHE A 5 -1.46 -7.59 -9.41
N CYS A 6 -1.00 -7.96 -10.60
CA CYS A 6 -0.60 -7.02 -11.63
C CYS A 6 -1.02 -7.54 -13.01
N LEU A 7 -1.02 -6.65 -14.00
CA LEU A 7 -1.21 -7.05 -15.39
C LEU A 7 -0.08 -7.98 -15.87
N PRO A 8 -0.35 -8.88 -16.83
CA PRO A 8 0.66 -9.74 -17.44
C PRO A 8 1.83 -8.92 -18.01
N GLY A 9 3.06 -9.42 -17.86
CA GLY A 9 4.28 -8.76 -18.34
C GLY A 9 4.96 -7.82 -17.32
N LEU A 10 4.31 -7.47 -16.21
CA LEU A 10 4.86 -6.58 -15.18
C LEU A 10 5.39 -7.31 -13.92
N MET A 11 5.40 -8.64 -13.95
CA MET A 11 5.73 -9.47 -12.78
C MET A 11 7.13 -9.22 -12.22
N ASP A 12 8.12 -8.96 -13.07
CA ASP A 12 9.49 -8.72 -12.61
C ASP A 12 9.65 -7.36 -11.94
N CYS A 13 8.94 -6.34 -12.43
CA CYS A 13 8.87 -5.02 -11.78
C CYS A 13 8.13 -5.11 -10.44
N LEU A 14 7.06 -5.92 -10.37
CA LEU A 14 6.31 -6.16 -9.14
C LEU A 14 7.18 -6.79 -8.04
N LYS A 15 7.96 -7.82 -8.37
CA LYS A 15 8.86 -8.48 -7.39
C LYS A 15 9.86 -7.51 -6.76
N VAL A 16 10.41 -6.60 -7.56
CA VAL A 16 11.35 -5.58 -7.07
C VAL A 16 10.62 -4.56 -6.21
N SER A 17 9.51 -4.03 -6.72
CA SER A 17 8.77 -2.94 -6.09
C SER A 17 8.15 -3.36 -4.75
N ALA A 18 7.48 -4.51 -4.71
CA ALA A 18 6.73 -4.98 -3.54
C ALA A 18 7.60 -5.66 -2.47
N ARG A 19 8.90 -5.86 -2.70
CA ARG A 19 9.81 -6.52 -1.74
C ARG A 19 9.80 -5.87 -0.36
N TYR A 20 9.61 -4.56 -0.30
CA TYR A 20 9.60 -3.77 0.93
C TYR A 20 8.34 -3.96 1.81
N MET A 21 7.26 -4.55 1.27
CA MET A 21 5.97 -4.60 1.97
C MET A 21 6.02 -5.29 3.32
N HIS A 22 6.83 -6.33 3.48
CA HIS A 22 6.94 -7.04 4.75
C HIS A 22 7.53 -6.15 5.86
N GLU A 23 8.60 -5.40 5.54
CA GLU A 23 9.24 -4.46 6.46
C GLU A 23 8.29 -3.33 6.88
N ALA A 24 7.43 -2.86 5.96
CA ALA A 24 6.42 -1.86 6.27
C ALA A 24 5.38 -2.37 7.27
N PHE A 25 4.88 -3.60 7.10
CA PHE A 25 3.94 -4.21 8.05
C PHE A 25 4.58 -4.39 9.42
N GLU A 26 5.78 -4.97 9.48
CA GLU A 26 6.51 -5.18 10.73
C GLU A 26 6.70 -3.86 11.48
N TYR A 27 7.13 -2.81 10.77
CA TYR A 27 7.30 -1.47 11.36
C TYR A 27 6.00 -0.92 11.97
N PHE A 28 4.87 -1.00 11.27
CA PHE A 28 3.60 -0.50 11.80
C PHE A 28 3.06 -1.36 12.95
N GLU A 29 3.20 -2.68 12.88
CA GLU A 29 2.77 -3.57 13.96
C GLU A 29 3.57 -3.33 15.25
N GLU A 30 4.88 -3.14 15.14
CA GLU A 30 5.75 -2.80 16.27
C GLU A 30 5.43 -1.40 16.82
N THR A 31 5.31 -0.40 15.95
CA THR A 31 5.10 0.99 16.34
C THR A 31 3.75 1.20 17.01
N LEU A 32 2.70 0.57 16.48
CA LEU A 32 1.34 0.67 17.01
C LEU A 32 1.07 -0.34 18.15
N ALA A 33 2.04 -1.23 18.42
CA ALA A 33 1.91 -2.35 19.36
C ALA A 33 0.63 -3.17 19.13
N ASN A 34 0.20 -3.28 17.88
CA ASN A 34 -1.03 -3.95 17.49
C ASN A 34 -0.84 -4.68 16.16
N ARG A 35 -1.40 -5.88 16.04
CA ARG A 35 -1.33 -6.63 14.79
C ARG A 35 -2.20 -6.01 13.72
N TYR A 36 -1.86 -6.26 12.47
CA TYR A 36 -2.68 -5.85 11.35
C TYR A 36 -4.12 -6.41 11.50
N PRO A 37 -5.16 -5.56 11.38
CA PRO A 37 -6.55 -5.89 11.74
C PRO A 37 -7.16 -7.05 10.97
N TYR A 38 -6.60 -7.39 9.81
CA TYR A 38 -7.23 -8.28 8.85
C TYR A 38 -6.40 -9.54 8.61
N PRO A 39 -7.03 -10.66 8.24
CA PRO A 39 -6.30 -11.91 7.99
C PRO A 39 -5.39 -11.84 6.75
N CYS A 40 -5.71 -10.96 5.80
CA CYS A 40 -4.95 -10.81 4.56
C CYS A 40 -4.88 -9.37 4.08
N TYR A 41 -3.87 -9.11 3.26
CA TYR A 41 -3.68 -7.87 2.52
C TYR A 41 -3.51 -8.18 1.03
N LYS A 42 -4.29 -7.51 0.19
CA LYS A 42 -4.29 -7.66 -1.27
C LYS A 42 -3.83 -6.37 -1.90
N GLN A 43 -2.87 -6.43 -2.80
CA GLN A 43 -2.37 -5.25 -3.50
C GLN A 43 -2.60 -5.42 -4.99
N VAL A 44 -3.31 -4.49 -5.61
CA VAL A 44 -3.69 -4.58 -7.04
C VAL A 44 -3.10 -3.39 -7.78
N PHE A 45 -2.28 -3.67 -8.79
CA PHE A 45 -1.72 -2.66 -9.68
C PHE A 45 -2.58 -2.54 -10.94
N VAL A 46 -3.17 -1.36 -11.15
CA VAL A 46 -4.11 -1.07 -12.23
C VAL A 46 -3.56 0.07 -13.08
N ASP A 47 -3.71 -0.06 -14.40
CA ASP A 47 -3.36 0.99 -15.35
C ASP A 47 -4.48 2.05 -15.39
N GLU A 48 -4.13 3.31 -15.69
CA GLU A 48 -5.08 4.44 -15.69
C GLU A 48 -5.81 4.69 -14.35
N ALA A 49 -5.14 4.43 -13.21
CA ALA A 49 -5.66 4.85 -11.92
C ALA A 49 -5.66 6.39 -11.78
N ASP A 50 -6.79 6.97 -11.35
CA ASP A 50 -6.98 8.42 -11.18
C ASP A 50 -6.04 9.02 -10.11
N VAL A 51 -5.76 8.22 -9.06
CA VAL A 51 -4.86 8.59 -7.95
C VAL A 51 -3.82 7.47 -7.80
N PRO A 52 -2.56 7.78 -7.42
CA PRO A 52 -1.51 6.78 -7.28
C PRO A 52 -1.84 5.63 -6.33
N ILE A 53 -2.61 5.90 -5.26
CA ILE A 53 -2.95 4.95 -4.20
C ILE A 53 -4.39 5.18 -3.77
N HIS A 54 -5.12 4.08 -3.55
CA HIS A 54 -6.36 4.05 -2.78
C HIS A 54 -6.32 2.89 -1.79
N ALA A 55 -6.42 3.19 -0.49
CA ALA A 55 -6.55 2.18 0.54
C ALA A 55 -8.03 1.82 0.80
N TYR A 56 -8.33 0.52 0.78
CA TYR A 56 -9.62 -0.05 1.18
C TYR A 56 -9.41 -1.10 2.27
N ALA A 57 -10.51 -1.61 2.85
CA ALA A 57 -10.43 -2.71 3.81
C ALA A 57 -9.82 -3.96 3.16
N THR A 58 -8.73 -4.48 3.73
CA THR A 58 -7.96 -5.65 3.25
C THR A 58 -7.28 -5.51 1.87
N MET A 59 -7.49 -4.41 1.16
CA MET A 59 -7.04 -4.27 -0.23
C MET A 59 -6.58 -2.84 -0.53
N SER A 60 -5.50 -2.68 -1.29
CA SER A 60 -5.08 -1.41 -1.85
C SER A 60 -5.00 -1.48 -3.37
N ILE A 61 -5.50 -0.44 -4.02
CA ILE A 61 -5.43 -0.27 -5.47
C ILE A 61 -4.36 0.78 -5.74
N LEU A 62 -3.35 0.43 -6.52
CA LEU A 62 -2.24 1.31 -6.86
C LEU A 62 -2.09 1.45 -8.37
N SER A 63 -1.54 2.59 -8.78
CA SER A 63 -1.18 2.82 -10.18
C SER A 63 0.00 1.93 -10.61
N THR A 64 -0.07 1.38 -11.82
CA THR A 64 1.06 0.71 -12.50
C THR A 64 2.30 1.60 -12.63
N ASN A 65 2.14 2.92 -12.61
CA ASN A 65 3.25 3.89 -12.66
C ASN A 65 4.21 3.79 -11.46
N LEU A 66 3.77 3.16 -10.36
CA LEU A 66 4.60 2.92 -9.19
C LEU A 66 5.51 1.68 -9.35
N LEU A 67 5.28 0.84 -10.36
CA LEU A 67 6.11 -0.32 -10.64
C LEU A 67 7.41 0.11 -11.32
N HIS A 68 8.54 -0.38 -10.80
CA HIS A 68 9.86 -0.06 -11.32
C HIS A 68 10.77 -1.28 -11.36
N SER A 69 11.81 -1.18 -12.19
CA SER A 69 12.89 -2.17 -12.25
C SER A 69 13.98 -1.83 -11.23
N SER A 70 14.78 -2.82 -10.85
CA SER A 70 15.85 -2.68 -9.85
C SER A 70 16.83 -1.51 -10.04
N PRO A 71 17.24 -1.11 -11.26
CA PRO A 71 18.18 0.00 -11.42
C PRO A 71 17.59 1.39 -11.19
N ILE A 72 16.26 1.54 -11.12
CA ILE A 72 15.60 2.84 -10.99
C ILE A 72 15.43 3.19 -9.50
N VAL A 73 16.47 3.79 -8.92
CA VAL A 73 16.52 4.08 -7.47
C VAL A 73 15.57 5.20 -7.04
N ASP A 74 15.41 6.24 -7.87
CA ASP A 74 14.58 7.40 -7.50
C ASP A 74 13.11 7.00 -7.29
N GLN A 75 12.60 6.10 -8.15
CA GLN A 75 11.24 5.59 -8.05
C GLN A 75 11.04 4.71 -6.81
N THR A 76 12.10 4.04 -6.32
CA THR A 76 12.02 3.17 -5.14
C THR A 76 11.49 3.93 -3.93
N TYR A 77 11.94 5.17 -3.70
CA TYR A 77 11.48 5.95 -2.56
C TYR A 77 10.01 6.32 -2.68
N ILE A 78 9.59 6.78 -3.86
CA ILE A 78 8.20 7.18 -4.15
C ILE A 78 7.26 5.99 -3.94
N THR A 79 7.60 4.85 -4.54
CA THR A 79 6.79 3.63 -4.47
C THR A 79 6.72 3.07 -3.04
N ARG A 80 7.82 3.08 -2.27
CA ARG A 80 7.79 2.62 -0.88
C ARG A 80 6.94 3.51 0.00
N THR A 81 7.07 4.83 -0.14
CA THR A 81 6.28 5.81 0.60
C THR A 81 4.80 5.64 0.29
N ALA A 82 4.46 5.52 -0.99
CA ALA A 82 3.12 5.26 -1.48
C ALA A 82 2.49 3.99 -0.87
N MET A 83 3.24 2.89 -0.88
CA MET A 83 2.77 1.62 -0.33
C MET A 83 2.65 1.66 1.20
N ALA A 84 3.58 2.32 1.90
CA ALA A 84 3.52 2.50 3.34
C ALA A 84 2.31 3.35 3.74
N GLN A 85 2.01 4.40 2.98
CA GLN A 85 0.80 5.21 3.16
C GLN A 85 -0.46 4.34 3.04
N ALA A 86 -0.55 3.47 2.02
CA ALA A 86 -1.69 2.56 1.87
C ALA A 86 -1.91 1.65 3.09
N VAL A 87 -0.82 1.17 3.69
CA VAL A 87 -0.88 0.34 4.90
C VAL A 87 -1.31 1.18 6.11
N ALA A 88 -0.72 2.37 6.28
CA ALA A 88 -1.08 3.29 7.35
C ALA A 88 -2.57 3.66 7.29
N GLU A 89 -3.08 4.04 6.12
CA GLU A 89 -4.50 4.36 5.90
C GLU A 89 -5.42 3.17 6.25
N GLN A 90 -4.97 1.93 6.10
CA GLN A 90 -5.76 0.78 6.55
C GLN A 90 -5.75 0.60 8.06
N PHE A 91 -4.62 0.87 8.73
CA PHE A 91 -4.59 0.89 10.20
C PHE A 91 -5.47 2.02 10.76
N PHE A 92 -5.35 3.24 10.23
CA PHE A 92 -6.07 4.39 10.76
C PHE A 92 -7.50 4.51 10.24
N GLY A 93 -7.73 4.37 8.93
CA GLY A 93 -9.05 4.52 8.31
C GLY A 93 -10.03 3.37 8.59
N CYS A 94 -9.56 2.18 8.98
CA CYS A 94 -10.46 1.07 9.35
C CYS A 94 -10.72 0.96 10.85
N PHE A 95 -9.79 1.40 11.71
CA PHE A 95 -10.01 1.44 13.16
C PHE A 95 -10.62 2.76 13.65
N ILE A 96 -10.30 3.87 12.99
CA ILE A 96 -10.74 5.22 13.35
C ILE A 96 -11.55 5.74 12.16
N SER A 97 -12.87 5.79 12.33
CA SER A 97 -13.77 6.34 11.32
C SER A 97 -14.05 7.80 11.59
N MET A 98 -14.09 8.60 10.53
CA MET A 98 -14.57 9.98 10.59
C MET A 98 -16.05 9.99 10.98
N GLN A 99 -16.42 10.86 11.92
CA GLN A 99 -17.84 11.10 12.19
C GLN A 99 -18.44 12.07 11.18
N ASN A 100 -17.68 13.14 10.88
CA ASN A 100 -18.10 14.17 9.94
C ASN A 100 -17.02 14.41 8.87
N TRP A 101 -17.42 15.01 7.75
CA TRP A 101 -16.49 15.44 6.69
C TRP A 101 -15.48 16.49 7.17
N SER A 102 -15.80 17.25 8.23
CA SER A 102 -14.85 18.15 8.89
C SER A 102 -13.64 17.43 9.50
N ASP A 103 -13.76 16.13 9.74
CA ASP A 103 -12.75 15.32 10.42
C ASP A 103 -11.81 14.64 9.41
N ALA A 104 -11.89 15.00 8.13
CA ALA A 104 -11.14 14.37 7.04
C ALA A 104 -9.62 14.55 7.14
N TRP A 105 -9.16 15.46 7.99
CA TRP A 105 -7.75 15.71 8.25
C TRP A 105 -7.14 14.74 9.27
N LEU A 106 -7.98 13.96 9.97
CA LEU A 106 -7.55 13.08 11.05
C LEU A 106 -6.98 11.73 10.57
N PRO A 107 -7.58 11.05 9.56
CA PRO A 107 -7.00 9.83 8.99
C PRO A 107 -5.74 10.07 8.17
#